data_AF-A0A0A9EF24-F1
#
_entry.id   AF-A0A0A9EF24-F1
#
_cell.length_a   1.000
_cell.length_b   1.000
_cell.length_c   1.000
_cell.angle_alpha   90.00
_cell.angle_beta   90.00
_cell.angle_gamma   90.00
#
_symmetry.space_group_name_H-M   'P 1'
#
loop_
_entity.id
_entity.type
_entity.pdbx_description
1 polymer ?
#
loop_
_entity_poly.entity_id
_entity_poly.type
_entity_poly.pdbx_seq_one_letter_code
_entity_poly.pdbx_strand_id
1 'polypeptide(L)'
;MPGFNKLRTTLLKNEKAHIDMLLESTKSTWNEKGVTICSDGWSDPQRRPLINFIAISGKKPMFLKADNCEGEVKTKEYIAEKLRAVIEEVGRQNVVQIITDNAANCKGAGLLVQAEYSNIFWTPCVVHTLNLALKNICDPKVPKNEEDEYIWHHLEFIHTIKTEAQMIKNFIMNHGMRLSMFNEFSRIKLLAIAETRFASVVCMLQRFVEVKRALQSMVISDKWESYREDAQVATLVRDKLLSEVW
;
A
#
# COMPACT_ATOMS: atom_id res chain seq x y z
N MET A 1 -21.32 10.06 31.30
CA MET A 1 -20.61 9.13 30.39
C MET A 1 -20.04 7.97 31.22
N PRO A 2 -19.96 6.73 30.69
CA PRO A 2 -19.35 5.61 31.41
C PRO A 2 -17.88 5.88 31.73
N GLY A 3 -17.41 5.46 32.91
CA GLY A 3 -15.99 5.57 33.29
C GLY A 3 -15.10 4.54 32.59
N PHE A 4 -13.79 4.80 32.55
CA PHE A 4 -12.77 3.98 31.89
C PHE A 4 -12.84 2.49 32.22
N ASN A 5 -12.99 2.13 33.50
CA ASN A 5 -13.07 0.73 33.93
C ASN A 5 -14.30 0.02 33.35
N LYS A 6 -15.44 0.70 33.27
CA LYS A 6 -16.68 0.13 32.72
C LYS A 6 -16.58 -0.07 31.21
N LEU A 7 -15.90 0.86 30.51
CA LEU A 7 -15.62 0.76 29.08
C LEU A 7 -14.73 -0.46 28.75
N ARG A 8 -13.57 -0.59 29.40
CA ARG A 8 -12.60 -1.66 29.07
C ARG A 8 -12.99 -3.07 29.52
N THR A 9 -14.01 -3.21 30.38
CA THR A 9 -14.42 -4.50 30.94
C THR A 9 -15.83 -4.89 30.48
N THR A 10 -16.86 -4.44 31.20
CA THR A 10 -18.25 -4.85 30.98
C THR A 10 -18.75 -4.43 29.61
N LEU A 11 -18.57 -3.16 29.23
CA LEU A 11 -19.11 -2.67 27.96
C LEU A 11 -18.38 -3.29 26.76
N LEU A 12 -17.06 -3.43 26.82
CA LEU A 12 -16.30 -4.13 25.77
C LEU A 12 -16.72 -5.59 25.62
N LYS A 13 -16.90 -6.32 26.73
CA LYS A 13 -17.36 -7.72 26.69
C LYS A 13 -18.77 -7.85 26.11
N ASN A 14 -19.68 -6.97 26.52
CA ASN A 14 -21.05 -6.96 26.02
C ASN A 14 -21.09 -6.63 24.52
N GLU A 15 -20.30 -5.64 24.08
CA GLU A 15 -20.22 -5.28 22.66
C GLU A 15 -19.59 -6.41 21.84
N LYS A 16 -18.52 -7.04 22.34
CA LYS A 16 -17.93 -8.20 21.67
C LYS A 16 -18.95 -9.33 21.49
N ALA A 17 -19.68 -9.68 22.55
CA ALA A 17 -20.71 -10.72 22.48
C ALA A 17 -21.85 -10.36 21.51
N HIS A 18 -22.24 -9.08 21.46
CA HIS A 18 -23.22 -8.58 20.50
C HIS A 18 -22.70 -8.70 19.05
N ILE A 19 -21.46 -8.29 18.79
CA ILE A 19 -20.82 -8.45 17.47
C ILE A 19 -20.69 -9.92 17.09
N ASP A 20 -20.27 -10.79 18.01
CA ASP A 20 -20.17 -12.23 17.78
C ASP A 20 -21.52 -12.81 17.35
N MET A 21 -22.61 -12.44 18.03
CA MET A 21 -23.98 -12.84 17.68
C MET A 21 -24.38 -12.38 16.27
N LEU A 22 -24.05 -11.15 15.87
CA LEU A 22 -24.33 -10.64 14.52
C LEU A 22 -23.56 -11.41 13.44
N LEU A 23 -22.34 -11.85 13.78
CA LEU A 23 -21.45 -12.57 12.88
C LEU A 23 -21.79 -14.05 12.73
N GLU A 24 -22.59 -14.65 13.63
CA GLU A 24 -23.02 -16.06 13.53
C GLU A 24 -23.71 -16.36 12.20
N SER A 25 -24.53 -15.43 11.68
CA SER A 25 -25.17 -15.57 10.37
C SER A 25 -24.17 -15.66 9.20
N THR A 26 -22.95 -15.13 9.38
CA THR A 26 -21.86 -15.23 8.41
C THR A 26 -21.10 -16.53 8.60
N LYS A 27 -20.77 -16.88 9.85
CA LYS A 27 -20.08 -18.13 10.20
C LYS A 27 -20.88 -19.38 9.82
N SER A 28 -22.21 -19.33 9.92
CA SER A 28 -23.09 -20.46 9.59
C SER A 28 -23.00 -20.90 8.13
N THR A 29 -22.43 -20.08 7.25
CA THR A 29 -22.27 -20.41 5.81
C THR A 29 -20.89 -20.94 5.45
N TRP A 30 -19.96 -20.98 6.40
CA TRP A 30 -18.56 -21.33 6.15
C TRP A 30 -18.36 -22.77 5.68
N ASN A 31 -19.14 -23.71 6.21
CA ASN A 31 -19.11 -25.12 5.81
C ASN A 31 -19.56 -25.34 4.36
N GLU A 32 -20.54 -24.57 3.89
CA GLU A 32 -21.11 -24.68 2.54
C GLU A 32 -20.33 -23.87 1.50
N LYS A 33 -19.87 -22.67 1.88
CA LYS A 33 -19.24 -21.71 0.96
C LYS A 33 -17.72 -21.79 0.95
N GLY A 34 -17.13 -22.36 2.00
CA GLY A 34 -15.71 -22.23 2.29
C GLY A 34 -15.34 -20.82 2.81
N VAL A 35 -14.12 -20.73 3.33
CA VAL A 35 -13.50 -19.53 3.86
C VAL A 35 -12.11 -19.34 3.26
N THR A 36 -11.85 -18.14 2.78
CA THR A 36 -10.52 -17.64 2.45
C THR A 36 -9.99 -16.84 3.63
N ILE A 37 -8.82 -17.20 4.16
CA ILE A 37 -8.13 -16.41 5.18
C ILE A 37 -7.16 -15.45 4.47
N CYS A 38 -7.37 -14.15 4.64
CA CYS A 38 -6.44 -13.13 4.17
C CYS A 38 -5.60 -12.64 5.34
N SER A 39 -4.28 -12.63 5.18
CA SER A 39 -3.34 -12.10 6.15
C SER A 39 -2.46 -11.02 5.55
N ASP A 40 -2.27 -9.94 6.31
CA ASP A 40 -1.41 -8.82 5.93
C ASP A 40 -0.50 -8.42 7.10
N GLY A 41 0.73 -8.04 6.75
CA GLY A 41 1.74 -7.61 7.69
C GLY A 41 1.98 -6.11 7.55
N TRP A 42 1.80 -5.36 8.63
CA TRP A 42 2.06 -3.93 8.63
C TRP A 42 2.78 -3.48 9.90
N SER A 43 3.36 -2.28 9.87
CA SER A 43 3.93 -1.63 11.05
C SER A 43 3.09 -0.44 11.41
N ASP A 44 2.71 -0.33 12.68
CA ASP A 44 1.94 0.80 13.17
C ASP A 44 2.79 2.10 13.19
N PRO A 45 2.20 3.27 13.49
CA PRO A 45 2.96 4.53 13.54
C PRO A 45 4.08 4.55 14.58
N GLN A 46 4.04 3.66 15.57
CA GLN A 46 5.08 3.47 16.60
C GLN A 46 6.12 2.42 16.18
N ARG A 47 6.05 1.95 14.92
CA ARG A 47 6.88 0.90 14.32
C ARG A 47 6.70 -0.48 14.95
N ARG A 48 5.58 -0.71 15.64
CA ARG A 48 5.26 -2.04 16.17
C ARG A 48 4.76 -2.92 15.03
N PRO A 49 5.40 -4.06 14.78
CA PRO A 49 5.01 -4.95 13.71
C PRO A 49 3.75 -5.73 14.10
N LEU A 50 2.74 -5.73 13.24
CA LEU A 50 1.49 -6.45 13.40
C LEU A 50 1.29 -7.44 12.25
N ILE A 51 0.50 -8.48 12.50
CA ILE A 51 -0.09 -9.35 11.47
C ILE A 51 -1.58 -9.44 11.73
N ASN A 52 -2.41 -9.09 10.75
CA ASN A 52 -3.86 -9.22 10.84
C ASN A 52 -4.36 -10.42 10.04
N PHE A 53 -5.52 -10.94 10.46
CA PHE A 53 -6.21 -12.05 9.81
C PHE A 53 -7.68 -11.69 9.61
N ILE A 54 -8.15 -11.89 8.38
CA ILE A 54 -9.53 -11.62 7.96
C ILE A 54 -10.07 -12.87 7.29
N ALA A 55 -11.22 -13.37 7.75
CA ALA A 55 -11.97 -14.40 7.05
C ALA A 55 -12.84 -13.75 5.97
N ILE A 56 -12.76 -14.26 4.75
CA ILE A 56 -13.62 -13.87 3.64
C ILE A 56 -14.42 -15.10 3.23
N SER A 57 -15.74 -14.95 3.19
CA SER A 57 -16.67 -15.94 2.67
C SER A 57 -17.73 -15.22 1.84
N GLY A 58 -18.70 -15.95 1.26
CA GLY A 58 -19.64 -15.43 0.28
C GLY A 58 -20.60 -14.33 0.76
N LYS A 59 -20.60 -13.95 2.05
CA LYS A 59 -21.42 -12.86 2.60
C LYS A 59 -20.62 -11.59 2.83
N LYS A 60 -19.74 -11.57 3.85
CA LYS A 60 -18.99 -10.39 4.28
C LYS A 60 -17.60 -10.78 4.78
N PRO A 61 -16.58 -9.93 4.58
CA PRO A 61 -15.32 -10.06 5.27
C PRO A 61 -15.51 -9.88 6.78
N MET A 62 -14.77 -10.66 7.56
CA MET A 62 -14.83 -10.67 9.01
C MET A 62 -13.41 -10.59 9.56
N PHE A 63 -13.14 -9.55 10.36
CA PHE A 63 -11.89 -9.46 11.10
C PHE A 63 -11.86 -10.56 12.17
N LEU A 64 -10.79 -11.37 12.17
CA LEU A 64 -10.61 -12.45 13.14
C LEU A 64 -9.79 -11.93 14.32
N LYS A 65 -8.54 -11.53 14.03
CA LYS A 65 -7.62 -11.00 15.02
C LYS A 65 -6.46 -10.25 14.36
N ALA A 66 -5.71 -9.54 15.19
CA ALA A 66 -4.40 -9.03 14.84
C ALA A 66 -3.44 -9.35 16.00
N ASP A 67 -2.30 -9.90 15.65
CA ASP A 67 -1.26 -10.28 16.60
C ASP A 67 -0.15 -9.23 16.59
N ASN A 68 0.30 -8.84 17.79
CA ASN A 68 1.52 -8.05 17.94
C ASN A 68 2.73 -8.96 17.81
N CYS A 69 3.62 -8.63 16.88
CA CYS A 69 4.85 -9.37 16.60
C CYS A 69 6.10 -8.61 17.10
N GLU A 70 5.94 -7.65 18.01
CA GLU A 70 7.04 -6.92 18.62
C GLU A 70 7.99 -7.88 19.36
N GLY A 71 9.29 -7.76 19.07
CA GLY A 71 10.32 -8.68 19.61
C GLY A 71 10.46 -10.00 18.85
N GLU A 72 9.57 -10.29 17.90
CA GLU A 72 9.59 -11.53 17.12
C GLU A 72 10.21 -11.32 15.74
N VAL A 73 10.97 -12.32 15.29
CA VAL A 73 11.44 -12.36 13.89
C VAL A 73 10.34 -12.99 13.04
N LYS A 74 9.82 -12.24 12.06
CA LYS A 74 8.78 -12.71 11.13
C LYS A 74 9.30 -13.72 10.11
N THR A 75 9.83 -14.85 10.58
CA THR A 75 10.23 -15.98 9.72
C THR A 75 9.01 -16.62 9.07
N LYS A 76 9.23 -17.41 8.03
CA LYS A 76 8.14 -18.16 7.39
C LYS A 76 7.50 -19.15 8.36
N GLU A 77 8.27 -19.73 9.28
CA GLU A 77 7.79 -20.65 10.32
C GLU A 77 6.88 -19.94 11.31
N TYR A 78 7.26 -18.75 11.78
CA TYR A 78 6.47 -17.94 12.68
C TYR A 78 5.12 -17.54 12.05
N ILE A 79 5.14 -17.07 10.80
CA ILE A 79 3.91 -16.70 10.09
C ILE A 79 3.03 -17.94 9.88
N ALA A 80 3.62 -19.09 9.53
CA ALA A 80 2.89 -20.36 9.38
C ALA A 80 2.24 -20.80 10.70
N GLU A 81 2.91 -20.65 11.84
CA GLU A 81 2.33 -20.93 13.17
C GLU A 81 1.07 -20.08 13.42
N LYS A 82 1.13 -18.77 13.12
CA LYS A 82 -0.05 -17.89 13.29
C LYS A 82 -1.18 -18.27 12.34
N LEU A 83 -0.86 -18.61 11.08
CA LEU A 83 -1.85 -19.10 10.12
C LEU A 83 -2.52 -20.39 10.61
N ARG A 84 -1.76 -21.37 11.12
CA ARG A 84 -2.31 -22.61 11.71
C ARG A 84 -3.29 -22.31 12.82
N ALA A 85 -2.90 -21.46 13.77
CA ALA A 85 -3.77 -21.10 14.88
C ALA A 85 -5.12 -20.51 14.41
N VAL A 86 -5.11 -19.71 13.34
CA VAL A 86 -6.32 -19.14 12.74
C VAL A 86 -7.13 -20.18 11.98
N ILE A 87 -6.48 -21.10 11.25
CA ILE A 87 -7.16 -22.18 10.54
C ILE A 87 -7.92 -23.07 11.53
N GLU A 88 -7.29 -23.42 12.66
CA GLU A 88 -7.96 -24.21 13.70
C GLU A 88 -9.12 -23.44 14.35
N GLU A 89 -8.97 -22.13 14.57
CA GLU A 89 -10.04 -21.25 15.11
C GLU A 89 -11.25 -21.16 14.17
N VAL A 90 -11.02 -21.10 12.85
CA VAL A 90 -12.08 -21.09 11.82
C VAL A 90 -12.66 -22.49 11.58
N GLY A 91 -11.89 -23.54 11.91
CA GLY A 91 -12.16 -24.93 11.57
C GLY A 91 -11.55 -25.28 10.21
N ARG A 92 -10.55 -26.16 10.21
CA ARG A 92 -9.80 -26.61 9.02
C ARG A 92 -10.69 -26.99 7.83
N GLN A 93 -11.80 -27.67 8.09
CA GLN A 93 -12.73 -28.14 7.07
C GLN A 93 -13.46 -27.01 6.33
N ASN A 94 -13.56 -25.84 6.96
CA ASN A 94 -14.20 -24.66 6.39
C ASN A 94 -13.21 -23.85 5.54
N VAL A 95 -11.91 -23.97 5.79
CA VAL A 95 -10.89 -23.18 5.08
C VAL A 95 -10.57 -23.84 3.74
N VAL A 96 -10.63 -23.05 2.67
CA VAL A 96 -10.30 -23.50 1.31
C VAL A 96 -9.08 -22.79 0.75
N GLN A 97 -8.79 -21.56 1.21
CA GLN A 97 -7.73 -20.73 0.65
C GLN A 97 -7.07 -19.86 1.71
N ILE A 98 -5.78 -19.59 1.51
CA ILE A 98 -5.04 -18.55 2.23
C ILE A 98 -4.43 -17.56 1.25
N ILE A 99 -4.57 -16.27 1.56
CA ILE A 99 -3.96 -15.17 0.83
C ILE A 99 -3.01 -14.43 1.78
N THR A 100 -1.75 -14.29 1.37
CA THR A 100 -0.76 -13.48 2.08
C THR A 100 -0.08 -12.51 1.11
N ASP A 101 0.74 -11.58 1.62
CA ASP A 101 1.59 -10.76 0.76
C ASP A 101 2.61 -11.60 -0.03
N ASN A 102 3.33 -10.97 -0.96
CA ASN A 102 4.33 -11.66 -1.79
C ASN A 102 5.73 -11.66 -1.19
N ALA A 103 5.92 -11.18 0.05
CA ALA A 103 7.21 -11.22 0.71
C ALA A 103 7.68 -12.67 0.84
N ALA A 104 9.00 -12.88 0.79
CA ALA A 104 9.59 -14.22 0.77
C ALA A 104 9.13 -15.08 1.95
N ASN A 105 9.00 -14.49 3.15
CA ASN A 105 8.57 -15.20 4.35
C ASN A 105 7.07 -15.55 4.30
N CYS A 106 6.22 -14.67 3.78
CA CYS A 106 4.79 -14.92 3.62
C CYS A 106 4.49 -15.98 2.55
N LYS A 107 5.22 -15.94 1.43
CA LYS A 107 5.19 -17.01 0.42
C LYS A 107 5.64 -18.34 1.02
N GLY A 108 6.75 -18.34 1.75
CA GLY A 108 7.25 -19.53 2.45
C GLY A 108 6.21 -20.09 3.43
N ALA A 109 5.58 -19.24 4.22
CA ALA A 109 4.55 -19.62 5.19
C ALA A 109 3.32 -20.22 4.51
N GLY A 110 2.82 -19.58 3.46
CA GLY A 110 1.69 -20.07 2.66
C GLY A 110 1.95 -21.44 2.06
N LEU A 111 3.15 -21.66 1.51
CA LEU A 111 3.55 -22.96 0.97
C LEU A 111 3.69 -24.04 2.04
N LEU A 112 4.19 -23.70 3.23
CA LEU A 112 4.25 -24.64 4.36
C LEU A 112 2.84 -25.09 4.77
N VAL A 113 1.90 -24.16 4.88
CA VAL A 113 0.51 -24.47 5.22
C VAL A 113 -0.16 -25.29 4.12
N GLN A 114 0.02 -24.93 2.84
CA GLN A 114 -0.52 -25.71 1.73
C GLN A 114 0.01 -27.15 1.69
N ALA A 115 1.27 -27.38 2.07
CA ALA A 115 1.85 -28.72 2.14
C ALA A 115 1.26 -29.57 3.29
N GLU A 116 0.83 -28.94 4.38
CA GLU A 116 0.27 -29.59 5.57
C GLU A 116 -1.25 -29.85 5.46
N TYR A 117 -1.95 -28.97 4.76
CA TYR A 117 -3.40 -29.00 4.62
C TYR A 117 -3.80 -29.26 3.17
N SER A 118 -4.06 -30.53 2.83
CA SER A 118 -4.41 -30.96 1.46
C SER A 118 -5.65 -30.29 0.85
N ASN A 119 -6.54 -29.74 1.68
CA ASN A 119 -7.75 -29.03 1.28
C ASN A 119 -7.59 -27.51 1.17
N ILE A 120 -6.41 -26.96 1.50
CA ILE A 120 -6.15 -25.52 1.54
C ILE A 120 -5.06 -25.17 0.52
N PHE A 121 -5.37 -24.27 -0.41
CA PHE A 121 -4.36 -23.73 -1.33
C PHE A 121 -3.97 -22.30 -0.95
N TRP A 122 -2.73 -21.95 -1.22
CA TRP A 122 -2.19 -20.61 -1.02
C TRP A 122 -2.13 -19.85 -2.34
N THR A 123 -2.47 -18.56 -2.29
CA THR A 123 -2.27 -17.64 -3.42
C THR A 123 -1.65 -16.32 -2.95
N PRO A 124 -0.78 -15.71 -3.77
CA PRO A 124 -0.26 -14.37 -3.51
C PRO A 124 -1.37 -13.32 -3.56
N CYS A 125 -1.21 -12.24 -2.81
CA CYS A 125 -2.10 -11.09 -2.87
C CYS A 125 -2.05 -10.44 -4.27
N VAL A 126 -3.19 -10.39 -4.96
CA VAL A 126 -3.30 -9.78 -6.30
C VAL A 126 -2.94 -8.30 -6.25
N VAL A 127 -3.39 -7.57 -5.22
CA VAL A 127 -3.12 -6.14 -5.11
C VAL A 127 -1.63 -5.86 -4.94
N HIS A 128 -0.96 -6.65 -4.09
CA HIS A 128 0.49 -6.56 -3.93
C HIS A 128 1.22 -6.97 -5.23
N THR A 129 0.74 -7.98 -5.93
CA THR A 129 1.29 -8.43 -7.22
C THR A 129 1.23 -7.31 -8.27
N LEU A 130 0.07 -6.67 -8.43
CA LEU A 130 -0.10 -5.54 -9.35
C LEU A 130 0.79 -4.36 -8.97
N ASN A 131 0.95 -4.10 -7.67
CA ASN A 131 1.84 -3.04 -7.22
C ASN A 131 3.31 -3.29 -7.56
N LEU A 132 3.78 -4.52 -7.36
CA LEU A 132 5.14 -4.90 -7.73
C LEU A 132 5.35 -4.79 -9.25
N ALA A 133 4.36 -5.21 -10.05
CA ALA A 133 4.41 -5.07 -11.50
C ALA A 133 4.52 -3.59 -11.91
N LEU A 134 3.65 -2.72 -11.38
CA LEU A 134 3.70 -1.28 -11.65
C LEU A 134 5.01 -0.64 -11.15
N LYS A 135 5.54 -1.08 -10.00
CA LYS A 135 6.82 -0.60 -9.48
C LYS A 135 7.96 -0.96 -10.44
N ASN A 136 7.99 -2.19 -10.96
CA ASN A 136 9.02 -2.61 -11.92
C ASN A 136 8.91 -1.88 -13.26
N ILE A 137 7.69 -1.53 -13.70
CA ILE A 137 7.46 -0.72 -14.91
C ILE A 137 7.96 0.72 -14.71
N CYS A 138 7.66 1.33 -13.57
CA CYS A 138 8.06 2.71 -13.27
C CYS A 138 9.50 2.84 -12.76
N ASP A 139 10.15 1.74 -12.41
CA ASP A 139 11.50 1.69 -11.85
C ASP A 139 12.24 0.45 -12.38
N PRO A 140 12.49 0.39 -13.70
CA PRO A 140 13.22 -0.71 -14.30
C PRO A 140 14.62 -0.81 -13.69
N LYS A 141 15.16 -2.02 -13.63
CA LYS A 141 16.49 -2.27 -13.10
C LYS A 141 17.54 -1.68 -14.04
N VAL A 142 18.63 -1.16 -13.46
CA VAL A 142 19.82 -0.79 -14.24
C VAL A 142 20.33 -2.04 -14.97
N PRO A 143 20.56 -1.95 -16.30
CA PRO A 143 20.98 -3.11 -17.08
C PRO A 143 22.25 -3.77 -16.57
N LYS A 144 22.25 -5.11 -16.51
CA LYS A 144 23.43 -5.93 -16.19
C LYS A 144 23.73 -7.01 -17.24
N ASN A 145 22.82 -7.23 -18.17
CA ASN A 145 22.89 -8.20 -19.25
C ASN A 145 21.98 -7.73 -20.40
N GLU A 146 22.04 -8.42 -21.54
CA GLU A 146 21.30 -8.09 -22.76
C GLU A 146 19.77 -8.07 -22.55
N GLU A 147 19.23 -8.95 -21.70
CA GLU A 147 17.80 -8.97 -21.39
C GLU A 147 17.36 -7.72 -20.61
N ASP A 148 18.15 -7.33 -19.60
CA ASP A 148 17.89 -6.11 -18.84
C ASP A 148 18.03 -4.85 -19.72
N GLU A 149 18.97 -4.83 -20.68
CA GLU A 149 19.10 -3.73 -21.65
C GLU A 149 17.85 -3.59 -22.52
N TYR A 150 17.33 -4.70 -23.04
CA TYR A 150 16.09 -4.71 -23.80
C TYR A 150 14.92 -4.15 -22.98
N ILE A 151 14.75 -4.61 -21.74
CA ILE A 151 13.68 -4.14 -20.85
C ILE A 151 13.85 -2.64 -20.54
N TRP A 152 15.07 -2.22 -20.21
CA TRP A 152 15.38 -0.82 -19.91
C TRP A 152 15.02 0.09 -21.07
N HIS A 153 15.44 -0.25 -22.29
CA HIS A 153 15.17 0.58 -23.48
C HIS A 153 13.67 0.83 -23.70
N HIS A 154 12.81 -0.13 -23.35
CA HIS A 154 11.36 0.02 -23.48
C HIS A 154 10.71 0.80 -22.33
N LEU A 155 11.37 0.92 -21.18
CA LEU A 155 10.79 1.48 -19.94
C LEU A 155 11.47 2.76 -19.45
N GLU A 156 12.65 3.12 -19.99
CA GLU A 156 13.45 4.25 -19.53
C GLU A 156 12.72 5.59 -19.62
N PHE A 157 11.82 5.74 -20.58
CA PHE A 157 11.01 6.95 -20.72
C PHE A 157 10.07 7.13 -19.51
N ILE A 158 9.47 6.04 -19.00
CA ILE A 158 8.61 6.06 -17.81
C ILE A 158 9.44 6.41 -16.58
N HIS A 159 10.62 5.81 -16.46
CA HIS A 159 11.55 6.12 -15.38
C HIS A 159 11.97 7.59 -15.38
N THR A 160 12.27 8.14 -16.56
CA THR A 160 12.60 9.56 -16.76
C THR A 160 11.44 10.46 -16.34
N ILE A 161 10.23 10.22 -16.85
CA ILE A 161 9.02 10.99 -16.49
C ILE A 161 8.76 10.93 -14.98
N LYS A 162 8.83 9.75 -14.37
CA LYS A 162 8.70 9.58 -12.91
C LYS A 162 9.72 10.45 -12.17
N THR A 163 11.00 10.37 -12.56
CA THR A 163 12.09 11.05 -11.87
C THR A 163 11.98 12.57 -11.99
N GLU A 164 11.63 13.08 -13.16
CA GLU A 164 11.39 14.50 -13.39
C GLU A 164 10.17 15.02 -12.61
N ALA A 165 9.06 14.29 -12.64
CA ALA A 165 7.87 14.64 -11.85
C ALA A 165 8.17 14.62 -10.34
N GLN A 166 8.92 13.63 -9.85
CA GLN A 166 9.35 13.57 -8.45
C GLN A 166 10.25 14.75 -8.09
N MET A 167 11.19 15.13 -8.97
CA MET A 167 12.07 16.28 -8.79
C MET A 167 11.25 17.58 -8.70
N ILE A 168 10.34 17.83 -9.64
CA ILE A 168 9.47 19.03 -9.62
C ILE A 168 8.61 19.05 -8.36
N LYS A 169 8.00 17.90 -8.01
CA LYS A 169 7.15 17.78 -6.82
C LYS A 169 7.93 18.11 -5.56
N ASN A 170 9.11 17.52 -5.38
CA ASN A 170 9.95 17.75 -4.22
C ASN A 170 10.46 19.20 -4.18
N PHE A 171 10.84 19.76 -5.33
CA PHE A 171 11.27 21.15 -5.45
C PHE A 171 10.19 22.11 -4.93
N ILE A 172 8.92 21.89 -5.31
CA ILE A 172 7.79 22.73 -4.89
C ILE A 172 7.40 22.47 -3.42
N MET A 173 7.22 21.20 -3.04
CA MET A 173 6.61 20.84 -1.75
C MET A 173 7.55 21.00 -0.55
N ASN A 174 8.87 20.88 -0.74
CA ASN A 174 9.82 20.92 0.36
C ASN A 174 10.16 22.35 0.82
N HIS A 175 9.69 23.39 0.11
CA HIS A 175 9.97 24.79 0.45
C HIS A 175 8.69 25.61 0.59
N GLY A 176 8.50 26.24 1.75
CA GLY A 176 7.26 26.95 2.09
C GLY A 176 6.89 28.05 1.10
N MET A 177 7.85 28.83 0.60
CA MET A 177 7.60 29.87 -0.40
C MET A 177 7.12 29.29 -1.74
N ARG A 178 7.74 28.20 -2.22
CA ARG A 178 7.38 27.56 -3.50
C ARG A 178 6.01 26.89 -3.42
N LEU A 179 5.74 26.24 -2.29
CA LEU A 179 4.43 25.67 -2.01
C LEU A 179 3.35 26.76 -1.93
N SER A 180 3.65 27.90 -1.31
CA SER A 180 2.75 29.06 -1.28
C SER A 180 2.45 29.58 -2.68
N MET A 181 3.48 29.77 -3.51
CA MET A 181 3.31 30.18 -4.91
C MET A 181 2.41 29.21 -5.67
N PHE A 182 2.64 27.89 -5.56
CA PHE A 182 1.79 26.88 -6.20
C PHE A 182 0.32 26.97 -5.75
N ASN A 183 0.09 27.21 -4.46
CA ASN A 183 -1.25 27.29 -3.89
C ASN A 183 -2.06 28.49 -4.39
N GLU A 184 -1.42 29.53 -4.92
CA GLU A 184 -2.12 30.67 -5.54
C GLU A 184 -2.75 30.29 -6.88
N PHE A 185 -2.10 29.41 -7.64
CA PHE A 185 -2.54 28.99 -8.97
C PHE A 185 -3.36 27.69 -8.96
N SER A 186 -3.28 26.89 -7.90
CA SER A 186 -3.99 25.61 -7.79
C SER A 186 -4.80 25.47 -6.51
N ARG A 187 -6.10 25.18 -6.67
CA ARG A 187 -6.97 24.71 -5.58
C ARG A 187 -6.68 23.27 -5.18
N ILE A 188 -6.09 22.50 -6.10
CA ILE A 188 -5.75 21.09 -5.93
C ILE A 188 -4.29 20.98 -5.46
N LYS A 189 -4.03 20.13 -4.46
CA LYS A 189 -2.68 19.92 -3.93
C LYS A 189 -1.92 18.85 -4.71
N LEU A 190 -0.60 19.00 -4.79
CA LEU A 190 0.30 17.91 -5.17
C LEU A 190 0.23 16.80 -4.12
N LEU A 191 0.35 15.54 -4.56
CA LEU A 191 0.25 14.39 -3.68
C LEU A 191 1.61 14.06 -3.05
N ALA A 192 1.70 14.17 -1.73
CA ALA A 192 2.73 13.48 -0.96
C ALA A 192 2.36 11.98 -0.90
N ILE A 193 2.95 11.21 -1.80
CA ILE A 193 2.72 9.77 -1.85
C ILE A 193 3.46 9.11 -0.68
N ALA A 194 2.74 8.39 0.17
CA ALA A 194 3.32 7.43 1.09
C ALA A 194 3.73 6.16 0.33
N GLU A 195 4.88 5.57 0.66
CA GLU A 195 5.37 4.31 0.07
C GLU A 195 4.35 3.15 0.15
N THR A 196 3.41 3.24 1.09
CA THR A 196 2.42 2.20 1.40
C THR A 196 1.19 2.18 0.51
N ARG A 197 1.04 3.11 -0.46
CA ARG A 197 -0.13 3.16 -1.35
C ARG A 197 0.19 2.64 -2.76
N PHE A 198 -0.61 1.68 -3.21
CA PHE A 198 -0.52 1.06 -4.52
C PHE A 198 -0.53 2.08 -5.67
N ALA A 199 0.17 1.76 -6.78
CA ALA A 199 0.21 2.59 -8.00
C ALA A 199 0.61 4.05 -7.75
N SER A 200 1.44 4.24 -6.73
CA SER A 200 1.86 5.51 -6.15
C SER A 200 2.31 6.51 -7.24
N VAL A 201 3.28 6.11 -8.07
CA VAL A 201 3.81 6.91 -9.18
C VAL A 201 2.72 7.34 -10.16
N VAL A 202 1.84 6.41 -10.56
CA VAL A 202 0.76 6.68 -11.52
C VAL A 202 -0.21 7.73 -10.96
N CYS A 203 -0.60 7.62 -9.69
CA CYS A 203 -1.45 8.61 -9.03
C CYS A 203 -0.81 10.01 -8.97
N MET A 204 0.50 10.12 -8.75
CA MET A 204 1.19 11.41 -8.84
C MET A 204 1.19 11.93 -10.27
N LEU A 205 1.53 11.11 -11.26
CA LEU A 205 1.56 11.55 -12.65
C LEU A 205 0.18 12.02 -13.12
N GLN A 206 -0.89 11.32 -12.77
CA GLN A 206 -2.27 11.77 -12.99
C GLN A 206 -2.53 13.12 -12.32
N ARG A 207 -2.08 13.30 -11.08
CA ARG A 207 -2.21 14.60 -10.40
C ARG A 207 -1.46 15.70 -11.12
N PHE A 208 -0.25 15.43 -11.63
CA PHE A 208 0.51 16.38 -12.43
C PHE A 208 -0.30 16.83 -13.64
N VAL A 209 -0.92 15.88 -14.37
CA VAL A 209 -1.78 16.19 -15.51
C VAL A 209 -2.92 17.15 -15.14
N GLU A 210 -3.60 16.88 -14.02
CA GLU A 210 -4.70 17.74 -13.55
C GLU A 210 -4.24 19.16 -13.19
N VAL A 211 -3.03 19.32 -12.62
CA VAL A 211 -2.51 20.62 -12.19
C VAL A 211 -1.60 21.28 -13.23
N LYS A 212 -1.52 20.76 -14.46
CA LYS A 212 -0.68 21.30 -15.56
C LYS A 212 -0.71 22.80 -15.67
N ARG A 213 -1.91 23.33 -15.89
CA ARG A 213 -2.12 24.75 -16.17
C ARG A 213 -1.70 25.61 -14.98
N ALA A 214 -1.91 25.13 -13.76
CA ALA A 214 -1.48 25.82 -12.56
C ALA A 214 0.05 25.83 -12.43
N LEU A 215 0.72 24.69 -12.70
CA LEU A 215 2.19 24.61 -12.72
C LEU A 215 2.78 25.54 -13.78
N GLN A 216 2.21 25.56 -14.98
CA GLN A 216 2.64 26.46 -16.07
C GLN A 216 2.44 27.93 -15.70
N SER A 217 1.27 28.29 -15.15
CA SER A 217 0.97 29.66 -14.71
C SER A 217 1.90 30.12 -13.58
N MET A 218 2.27 29.21 -12.68
CA MET A 218 3.20 29.49 -11.59
C MET A 218 4.59 29.87 -12.12
N VAL A 219 5.16 29.11 -13.06
CA VAL A 219 6.54 29.34 -13.54
C VAL A 219 6.69 30.51 -14.52
N ILE A 220 5.58 31.09 -14.98
CA ILE A 220 5.56 32.32 -15.78
C ILE A 220 5.18 33.56 -14.96
N SER A 221 4.92 33.40 -13.65
CA SER A 221 4.50 34.51 -12.79
C SER A 221 5.66 35.41 -12.38
N ASP A 222 5.39 36.70 -12.13
CA ASP A 222 6.36 37.67 -11.62
C ASP A 222 7.02 37.20 -10.31
N LYS A 223 6.25 36.49 -9.47
CA LYS A 223 6.76 35.92 -8.22
C LYS A 223 7.85 34.87 -8.49
N TRP A 224 7.66 34.02 -9.48
CA TRP A 224 8.67 33.06 -9.90
C TRP A 224 9.88 33.75 -10.53
N GLU A 225 9.68 34.78 -11.36
CA GLU A 225 10.78 35.57 -11.95
C GLU A 225 11.62 36.27 -10.87
N SER A 226 11.00 36.71 -9.78
CA SER A 226 11.69 37.31 -8.63
C SER A 226 12.40 36.30 -7.72
N TYR A 227 12.19 34.99 -7.93
CA TYR A 227 12.80 33.93 -7.13
C TYR A 227 14.31 33.82 -7.40
N ARG A 228 15.12 33.59 -6.35
CA ARG A 228 16.59 33.60 -6.43
C ARG A 228 17.28 32.37 -5.84
N GLU A 229 16.59 31.59 -5.02
CA GLU A 229 17.15 30.37 -4.41
C GLU A 229 17.12 29.20 -5.40
N ASP A 230 18.09 28.28 -5.30
CA ASP A 230 18.24 27.11 -6.18
C ASP A 230 18.03 27.43 -7.67
N ALA A 231 18.56 28.58 -8.13
CA ALA A 231 18.25 29.17 -9.43
C ALA A 231 18.43 28.19 -10.61
N GLN A 232 19.46 27.33 -10.55
CA GLN A 232 19.68 26.29 -11.56
C GLN A 232 18.54 25.28 -11.64
N VAL A 233 18.06 24.80 -10.49
CA VAL A 233 16.95 23.84 -10.41
C VAL A 233 15.63 24.53 -10.75
N ALA A 234 15.45 25.80 -10.34
CA ALA A 234 14.29 26.59 -10.72
C ALA A 234 14.18 26.76 -12.24
N THR A 235 15.29 27.06 -12.93
CA THR A 235 15.32 27.13 -14.40
C THR A 235 14.97 25.79 -15.02
N LEU A 236 15.58 24.69 -14.54
CA LEU A 236 15.27 23.35 -15.03
C LEU A 236 13.78 22.99 -14.86
N VAL A 237 13.18 23.30 -13.71
CA VAL A 237 11.75 23.07 -13.43
C VAL A 237 10.89 23.88 -14.40
N ARG A 238 11.23 25.15 -14.63
CA ARG A 238 10.51 26.02 -15.58
C ARG A 238 10.56 25.43 -16.99
N ASP A 239 11.74 25.07 -17.47
CA ASP A 239 11.93 24.55 -18.82
C ASP A 239 11.16 23.23 -19.02
N LYS A 240 11.16 22.35 -18.02
CA LYS A 240 10.39 21.09 -18.06
C LYS A 240 8.88 21.31 -18.06
N LEU A 241 8.37 22.29 -17.31
CA LEU A 241 6.93 22.58 -17.24
C LEU A 241 6.40 23.33 -18.48
N LEU A 242 7.26 24.09 -19.15
CA LEU A 242 6.93 24.80 -20.38
C LEU A 242 7.27 24.01 -21.65
N SER A 243 7.86 22.82 -21.52
CA SER A 243 8.06 21.89 -22.63
C SER A 243 6.74 21.57 -23.33
N GLU A 244 6.77 21.62 -24.66
CA GLU A 244 5.67 21.16 -25.54
C GLU A 244 5.45 19.65 -25.43
N VAL A 245 6.51 18.90 -25.07
CA VAL A 245 6.45 17.45 -24.83
C VAL A 245 6.13 17.22 -23.37
N TRP A 246 4.92 16.72 -23.10
CA TRP A 246 4.38 16.45 -21.76
C TRP A 246 3.59 15.15 -21.74
#